data_AF-A0A2M6XAD8-F1
#
_entry.id   AF-A0A2M6XAD8-F1
#
_cell.length_a   1.000
_cell.length_b   1.000
_cell.length_c   1.000
_cell.angle_alpha   90.00
_cell.angle_beta   90.00
_cell.angle_gamma   90.00
#
_symmetry.space_group_name_H-M   'P 1'
#
loop_
_entity.id
_entity.type
_entity.pdbx_description
1 polymer ?
#
loop_
_entity_poly.entity_id
_entity_poly.type
_entity_poly.pdbx_seq_one_letter_code
_entity_poly.pdbx_strand_id
1 'polypeptide(L)' 'MKKIVITTIVLTLIIGVWLFYWYEWRPSKISKECYQYSQEGEIQGDKSFTKEQWQNLKKLQDILYKECLEEHGLEK' A
#
# COMPACT_ATOMS: atom_id res chain seq x y z
N MET A 1 -6.14 41.26 -13.28
CA MET A 1 -5.78 40.89 -11.90
C MET A 1 -6.64 39.75 -11.34
N LYS A 2 -7.97 39.87 -11.24
CA LYS A 2 -8.84 38.79 -10.69
C LYS A 2 -8.66 37.41 -11.36
N LYS A 3 -8.52 37.37 -12.69
CA LYS A 3 -8.28 36.12 -13.44
C LYS A 3 -6.95 35.44 -13.06
N ILE A 4 -5.89 36.22 -12.87
CA ILE A 4 -4.56 35.69 -12.49
C ILE A 4 -4.64 35.07 -11.09
N VAL A 5 -5.28 35.74 -10.13
CA VAL A 5 -5.45 35.22 -8.77
C VAL A 5 -6.22 33.89 -8.77
N ILE A 6 -7.30 33.79 -9.54
CA ILE A 6 -8.08 32.55 -9.68
C ILE A 6 -7.22 31.44 -10.30
N THR A 7 -6.48 31.73 -11.37
CA THR A 7 -5.58 30.75 -12.01
C THR A 7 -4.51 30.24 -11.04
N THR A 8 -3.91 31.12 -10.23
CA THR A 8 -2.92 30.71 -9.23
C THR A 8 -3.53 29.80 -8.17
N ILE A 9 -4.73 30.10 -7.66
CA ILE A 9 -5.41 29.26 -6.67
C ILE A 9 -5.67 27.86 -7.24
N VAL A 10 -6.17 27.78 -8.47
CA VAL A 10 -6.46 26.49 -9.12
C VAL A 10 -5.19 25.67 -9.30
N LEU A 11 -4.08 26.29 -9.74
CA LEU A 11 -2.78 25.62 -9.86
C LEU A 11 -2.30 25.05 -8.54
N THR A 12 -2.38 25.85 -7.45
CA THR A 12 -1.97 25.40 -6.12
C THR A 12 -2.80 24.20 -5.65
N LEU A 13 -4.11 24.19 -5.92
CA LEU A 13 -4.97 23.05 -5.58
C LEU A 13 -4.60 21.79 -6.36
N ILE A 14 -4.33 21.91 -7.66
CA ILE A 14 -3.92 20.76 -8.50
C ILE A 14 -2.62 20.16 -7.97
N ILE A 15 -1.63 21.00 -7.65
CA ILE A 15 -0.35 20.54 -7.10
C ILE A 15 -0.58 19.88 -5.73
N GLY A 16 -1.41 20.46 -4.87
CA GLY A 16 -1.75 19.90 -3.56
C GLY A 16 -2.39 18.51 -3.67
N VAL A 17 -3.39 18.35 -4.55
CA VAL A 17 -4.06 17.07 -4.79
C VAL A 17 -3.10 16.05 -5.39
N TRP A 18 -2.25 16.46 -6.33
CA TRP A 18 -1.25 15.59 -6.94
C TRP A 18 -0.26 15.05 -5.91
N LEU A 19 0.26 15.92 -5.03
CA LEU A 19 1.17 15.52 -3.96
C LEU A 19 0.46 14.58 -2.97
N PHE A 20 -0.75 14.92 -2.54
CA PHE A 20 -1.53 14.06 -1.64
C PHE A 20 -1.79 12.67 -2.25
N TYR A 21 -2.15 12.61 -3.54
CA TYR A 21 -2.32 11.36 -4.25
C TYR A 21 -1.05 10.50 -4.20
N TRP A 22 0.10 11.09 -4.50
CA TRP A 22 1.35 10.34 -4.65
C TRP A 22 1.94 9.89 -3.31
N TYR A 23 1.86 10.74 -2.28
CA TYR A 23 2.53 10.51 -1.00
C TYR A 23 1.64 9.90 0.08
N GLU A 24 0.33 10.11 0.04
CA GLU A 24 -0.58 9.50 1.01
C GLU A 24 -1.44 8.39 0.40
N TRP A 25 -2.21 8.71 -0.65
CA TRP A 25 -3.25 7.79 -1.10
C TRP A 25 -2.67 6.57 -1.82
N ARG A 26 -1.73 6.78 -2.75
CA ARG A 26 -1.05 5.71 -3.50
C ARG A 26 -0.39 4.68 -2.58
N PRO A 27 0.52 5.04 -1.65
CA PRO A 27 1.15 4.05 -0.78
C PRO A 27 0.13 3.36 0.13
N SER A 28 -0.84 4.08 0.70
CA SER A 28 -1.86 3.47 1.54
C SER A 28 -2.70 2.42 0.81
N LYS A 29 -3.05 2.70 -0.46
CA LYS A 29 -3.82 1.79 -1.29
C LYS A 29 -3.00 0.53 -1.64
N ILE A 30 -1.77 0.70 -2.10
CA ILE A 30 -0.91 -0.41 -2.50
C ILE A 30 -0.54 -1.28 -1.29
N SER A 31 -0.23 -0.70 -0.13
CA SER A 31 0.00 -1.50 1.08
C SER A 31 -1.21 -2.35 1.46
N LYS A 32 -2.43 -1.86 1.27
CA LYS A 32 -3.64 -2.67 1.51
C LYS A 32 -3.77 -3.80 0.49
N GLU A 33 -3.54 -3.50 -0.79
CA GLU A 33 -3.58 -4.50 -1.87
C GLU A 33 -2.51 -5.59 -1.66
N CYS A 34 -1.27 -5.21 -1.34
CA CYS A 34 -0.20 -6.16 -1.03
C CYS A 34 -0.48 -7.00 0.22
N TYR A 35 -1.11 -6.41 1.23
CA TYR A 35 -1.51 -7.15 2.44
C TYR A 35 -2.65 -8.13 2.18
N GLN A 36 -3.57 -7.79 1.27
CA GLN A 36 -4.61 -8.71 0.83
C GLN A 36 -4.01 -9.83 0.00
N TYR A 37 -3.13 -9.51 -0.96
CA TYR A 37 -2.42 -10.49 -1.77
C TYR A 37 -1.63 -11.49 -0.92
N SER A 38 -0.91 -11.03 0.10
CA SER A 38 -0.17 -11.91 1.00
C SER A 38 -1.07 -12.80 1.87
N GLN A 39 -2.36 -12.47 1.99
CA GLN A 39 -3.38 -13.26 2.70
C GLN A 39 -4.29 -14.09 1.80
N GLU A 40 -4.28 -13.90 0.49
CA GLU A 40 -5.10 -14.73 -0.42
C GLU A 40 -4.68 -16.21 -0.40
N GLY A 41 -3.50 -16.51 0.12
CA GLY A 41 -3.04 -17.85 0.46
C GLY A 41 -3.39 -18.33 1.88
N GLU A 42 -4.21 -17.60 2.64
CA GLU A 42 -4.65 -18.01 3.98
C GLU A 42 -5.37 -19.36 3.90
N ILE A 43 -4.61 -20.38 4.25
CA ILE A 43 -5.10 -21.68 4.64
C ILE A 43 -6.14 -21.38 5.72
N GLN A 44 -7.43 -21.62 5.43
CA GLN A 44 -8.49 -21.59 6.45
C GLN A 44 -7.96 -22.38 7.64
N GLY A 45 -7.64 -21.66 8.71
CA GLY A 45 -6.83 -22.17 9.80
C GLY A 45 -7.51 -23.37 10.42
N ASP A 46 -7.10 -24.55 10.00
CA ASP A 46 -7.46 -25.75 10.72
C ASP A 46 -6.76 -25.66 12.09
N LYS A 47 -7.48 -25.94 13.17
CA LYS A 47 -7.01 -25.72 14.54
C LYS A 47 -5.82 -26.62 14.92
N SER A 48 -5.33 -27.41 13.97
CA SER A 48 -4.27 -28.40 14.05
C SER A 48 -2.87 -27.83 13.78
N PHE A 49 -2.73 -26.58 13.32
CA PHE A 49 -1.41 -26.00 13.05
C PHE A 49 -0.58 -25.78 14.33
N THR A 50 0.63 -26.32 14.32
CA THR A 50 1.64 -26.09 15.37
C THR A 50 2.14 -24.64 15.36
N LYS A 51 2.68 -24.18 16.50
CA LYS A 51 3.25 -22.82 16.65
C LYS A 51 4.33 -22.52 15.62
N GLU A 52 5.14 -23.52 15.26
CA GLU A 52 6.21 -23.38 14.27
C GLU A 52 5.65 -23.16 12.86
N GLN A 53 4.57 -23.86 12.48
CA GLN A 53 3.93 -23.66 11.20
C GLN A 53 3.31 -22.25 11.09
N TRP A 54 2.70 -21.73 12.16
CA TRP A 54 2.22 -20.35 12.22
C TRP A 54 3.33 -19.31 12.04
N GLN A 55 4.51 -19.55 12.64
CA GLN A 55 5.67 -18.66 12.45
C GLN A 55 6.18 -18.68 11.01
N ASN A 56 6.23 -19.86 10.38
CA ASN A 56 6.65 -19.99 8.99
C ASN A 56 5.64 -19.33 8.03
N LEU A 57 4.34 -19.47 8.28
CA LEU A 57 3.28 -18.84 7.49
C LEU A 57 3.35 -17.32 7.57
N LYS A 58 3.52 -16.77 8.78
CA LYS A 58 3.70 -15.33 8.97
C LYS A 58 4.94 -14.82 8.26
N LYS A 59 6.05 -15.56 8.32
CA LYS A 59 7.28 -15.19 7.62
C LYS A 59 7.09 -15.19 6.11
N LEU A 60 6.35 -16.14 5.56
CA LEU A 60 6.02 -16.18 4.13
C LEU A 60 5.13 -15.00 3.72
N GLN A 61 4.12 -14.68 4.53
CA GLN A 61 3.26 -13.52 4.33
C GLN A 61 4.06 -12.21 4.32
N ASP A 62 4.99 -12.05 5.26
CA ASP A 62 5.88 -10.88 5.33
C ASP A 62 6.79 -10.78 4.09
N ILE A 63 7.27 -11.90 3.54
CA ILE A 63 8.08 -11.93 2.30
C ILE A 63 7.23 -11.50 1.10
N LEU A 64 6.06 -12.10 0.91
CA LEU A 64 5.16 -11.78 -0.21
C LEU A 64 4.68 -10.32 -0.16
N TYR A 65 4.42 -9.81 1.06
CA TYR A 65 4.06 -8.43 1.27
C TYR A 65 5.18 -7.48 0.83
N LYS A 66 6.42 -7.74 1.24
CA LYS A 66 7.59 -6.93 0.86
C LYS A 66 7.87 -6.97 -0.63
N GLU A 67 7.85 -8.15 -1.23
CA GLU A 67 8.05 -8.32 -2.67
C GLU A 67 7.03 -7.50 -3.48
N CYS A 68 5.75 -7.56 -3.08
CA CYS A 68 4.71 -6.73 -3.68
C CYS A 68 4.97 -5.21 -3.51
N LEU A 69 5.47 -4.77 -2.36
CA LEU A 69 5.81 -3.36 -2.15
C LEU A 69 7.02 -2.91 -2.99
N GLU A 70 8.02 -3.78 -3.17
CA GLU A 70 9.20 -3.54 -4.00
C GLU A 70 8.82 -3.40 -5.48
N GLU A 71 7.94 -4.27 -6.00
CA GLU A 71 7.42 -4.17 -7.38
C GLU A 71 6.72 -2.84 -7.65
N HIS A 72 6.05 -2.28 -6.64
CA HIS A 72 5.36 -1.00 -6.73
C HIS A 72 6.25 0.23 -6.46
N GLY A 73 7.53 -0.02 -6.15
CA GLY A 73 8.54 1.00 -5.86
C GLY A 73 8.30 1.75 -4.55
N LEU A 74 7.64 1.12 -3.58
CA LEU A 74 7.39 1.68 -2.26
C LEU A 74 8.43 1.27 -1.22
N GLU A 75 9.09 0.12 -1.43
CA GLU A 75 10.16 -0.40 -0.58
C GLU A 75 11.40 -0.73 -1.45
N LYS A 76 12.59 -0.80 -0.84
CA LYS A 76 13.89 -1.00 -1.50
C LYS A 76 14.72 -2.05 -0.78
#